data_AF-A0A3D4EG13-F1
#
_entry.id   AF-A0A3D4EG13-F1
#
_cell.length_a   1.000
_cell.length_b   1.000
_cell.length_c   1.000
_cell.angle_alpha   90.00
_cell.angle_beta   90.00
_cell.angle_gamma   90.00
#
_symmetry.space_group_name_H-M   'P 1'
#
loop_
_entity.id
_entity.type
_entity.pdbx_description
1 polymer ?
#
loop_
_entity_poly.entity_id
_entity_poly.type
_entity_poly.pdbx_seq_one_letter_code
_entity_poly.pdbx_strand_id
1 'polypeptide(L)' 'MKKLLIKLVRLYQKYISPLRPACCRYIPTCSQYAIEALEKYGALKGGWLALKRFSRCHPFHLGEHDFYDPVP' A
#
# COMPACT_ATOMS: atom_id res chain seq x y z
N MET A 1 15.38 -2.20 -10.65
CA MET A 1 14.71 -3.09 -9.67
C MET A 1 13.28 -2.66 -9.28
N LYS A 2 12.91 -1.37 -9.35
CA LYS A 2 11.55 -0.89 -9.03
C LYS A 2 10.39 -1.57 -9.80
N LYS A 3 10.57 -1.88 -11.08
CA LYS A 3 9.55 -2.53 -11.93
C LYS A 3 9.18 -3.96 -11.49
N LEU A 4 10.12 -4.69 -10.88
CA LEU A 4 9.90 -6.06 -10.39
C LEU A 4 8.95 -6.07 -9.19
N LEU A 5 9.18 -5.17 -8.22
CA LEU A 5 8.30 -4.98 -7.08
C LEU A 5 6.93 -4.47 -7.48
N ILE A 6 6.85 -3.51 -8.40
CA ILE A 6 5.56 -3.04 -8.93
C ILE A 6 4.80 -4.17 -9.64
N LYS A 7 5.50 -5.04 -10.39
CA LYS A 7 4.88 -6.24 -11.00
C LYS A 7 4.36 -7.20 -9.95
N LEU A 8 5.11 -7.46 -8.87
CA LEU A 8 4.67 -8.32 -7.77
C LEU A 8 3.44 -7.74 -7.07
N VAL A 9 3.42 -6.44 -6.79
CA VAL A 9 2.27 -5.75 -6.20
C VAL A 9 1.06 -5.79 -7.13
N ARG A 10 1.24 -5.60 -8.44
CA ARG A 10 0.15 -5.74 -9.43
C ARG A 10 -0.35 -7.19 -9.57
N LEU A 11 0.53 -8.18 -9.50
CA LEU A 11 0.13 -9.60 -9.46
C LEU A 11 -0.71 -9.86 -8.21
N TYR A 12 -0.25 -9.41 -7.05
CA TYR A 12 -1.02 -9.50 -5.81
C TYR A 12 -2.38 -8.81 -5.94
N GLN A 13 -2.44 -7.61 -6.52
CA GLN A 13 -3.70 -6.92 -6.78
C GLN A 13 -4.61 -7.74 -7.72
N LYS A 14 -4.07 -8.31 -8.80
CA LYS A 14 -4.86 -9.04 -9.79
C LYS A 14 -5.38 -10.39 -9.29
N TYR A 15 -4.59 -11.11 -8.50
CA TYR A 15 -4.92 -12.46 -8.03
C TYR A 15 -5.56 -12.49 -6.64
N ILE A 16 -5.27 -11.52 -5.78
CA ILE A 16 -5.68 -11.55 -4.37
C ILE A 16 -6.65 -10.42 -4.01
N SER A 17 -6.62 -9.27 -4.70
CA SER A 17 -7.61 -8.21 -4.50
C SER A 17 -9.04 -8.60 -4.88
N PRO A 18 -9.34 -9.38 -5.95
CA PRO A 18 -10.73 -9.75 -6.26
C PRO A 18 -11.33 -10.75 -5.26
N LEU A 19 -10.49 -11.47 -4.50
CA LEU A 19 -10.92 -12.40 -3.46
C LEU A 19 -11.11 -11.73 -2.10
N ARG A 20 -10.79 -10.45 -1.96
CA ARG A 20 -10.96 -9.72 -0.69
C ARG A 20 -11.89 -8.52 -0.87
N PRO A 21 -12.87 -8.33 0.03
CA PRO A 21 -13.64 -7.10 0.06
C PRO A 21 -12.72 -5.90 0.29
N ALA A 22 -13.16 -4.71 -0.09
CA ALA A 22 -12.42 -3.47 0.10
C ALA A 22 -12.22 -3.18 1.60
N CYS A 23 -11.18 -3.74 2.20
CA CYS A 23 -10.84 -3.57 3.62
C CYS A 23 -9.94 -2.34 3.88
N CYS A 24 -9.58 -1.58 2.84
CA CYS A 24 -8.73 -0.41 3.01
C CYS A 24 -9.52 0.69 3.73
N ARG A 25 -9.16 0.98 4.98
CA ARG A 25 -9.72 2.07 5.78
C ARG A 25 -9.20 3.46 5.36
N TYR A 26 -8.08 3.49 4.62
CA TYR A 26 -7.37 4.70 4.21
C TYR A 26 -7.46 4.93 2.69
N ILE A 27 -7.52 6.19 2.27
CA ILE A 27 -7.45 6.63 0.87
C ILE A 27 -6.10 7.32 0.64
N PRO A 28 -5.39 7.05 -0.47
CA PRO A 28 -5.62 5.97 -1.42
C PRO A 28 -5.33 4.58 -0.83
N THR A 29 -5.81 3.51 -1.49
CA THR A 29 -5.66 2.12 -1.00
C THR A 29 -4.19 1.75 -0.76
N CYS A 30 -3.93 0.81 0.16
CA CYS A 30 -2.56 0.37 0.50
C CYS A 30 -1.75 -0.06 -0.73
N SER A 31 -2.42 -0.67 -1.71
CA SER A 31 -1.82 -1.07 -2.99
C SER A 31 -1.49 0.12 -3.90
N GLN A 32 -2.35 1.14 -3.95
CA GLN A 32 -2.07 2.35 -4.72
C GLN A 32 -0.91 3.12 -4.10
N TYR A 33 -0.94 3.29 -2.77
CA TYR A 33 0.14 3.92 -2.01
C TYR A 33 1.47 3.18 -2.24
N ALA A 34 1.46 1.85 -2.23
CA ALA A 34 2.64 1.06 -2.51
C ALA A 34 3.20 1.33 -3.92
N ILE A 35 2.33 1.46 -4.93
CA ILE A 35 2.75 1.78 -6.29
C ILE A 35 3.33 3.20 -6.38
N GLU A 36 2.64 4.22 -5.85
CA GLU A 36 3.14 5.59 -5.82
C GLU A 36 4.48 5.70 -5.07
N ALA A 37 4.58 5.05 -3.91
CA ALA A 37 5.81 5.06 -3.11
C ALA A 37 6.97 4.37 -3.85
N LEU A 38 6.71 3.26 -4.54
CA LEU A 38 7.69 2.58 -5.38
C LEU A 38 8.09 3.40 -6.62
N GLU A 39 7.18 4.18 -7.19
CA GLU A 39 7.46 5.07 -8.31
C GLU A 39 8.29 6.30 -7.90
N LYS A 40 7.92 6.94 -6.78
CA LYS A 40 8.53 8.18 -6.28
C LYS A 40 9.88 7.94 -5.58
N TYR A 41 9.96 6.90 -4.75
CA TYR A 41 11.14 6.63 -3.90
C TYR A 41 11.94 5.38 -4.30
N GLY A 42 11.46 4.60 -5.27
CA GLY A 42 12.10 3.36 -5.70
C GLY A 42 11.80 2.18 -4.76
N ALA A 43 12.44 1.04 -5.07
CA ALA A 43 12.17 -0.27 -4.46
C ALA A 43 12.32 -0.30 -2.93
N LEU A 44 13.44 0.21 -2.42
CA LEU A 44 13.81 0.10 -1.00
C LEU A 44 12.96 1.03 -0.13
N LYS A 45 12.99 2.33 -0.43
CA LYS A 45 12.33 3.36 0.37
C LYS A 45 10.82 3.37 0.15
N GLY A 46 10.36 3.09 -1.07
CA GLY A 46 8.93 2.90 -1.38
C GLY A 46 8.34 1.64 -0.76
N GLY A 47 9.08 0.53 -0.77
CA GLY A 47 8.69 -0.71 -0.09
C GLY A 47 8.61 -0.54 1.43
N TRP A 48 9.56 0.18 2.02
CA TRP A 48 9.56 0.49 3.45
C TRP A 48 8.35 1.35 3.88
N LEU A 49 8.04 2.40 3.13
CA LEU A 49 6.85 3.24 3.36
C LEU A 49 5.55 2.42 3.27
N ALA A 50 5.44 1.56 2.25
CA ALA A 50 4.28 0.69 2.07
C ALA A 50 4.12 -0.32 3.22
N LEU A 51 5.22 -0.99 3.62
CA LEU A 51 5.23 -1.94 4.74
C LEU A 51 4.86 -1.28 6.08
N LYS A 52 5.43 -0.10 6.34
CA LYS A 52 5.10 0.70 7.54
C LYS A 52 3.60 0.98 7.61
N ARG A 53 2.96 1.29 6.47
CA ARG A 53 1.51 1.53 6.39
C ARG A 53 0.70 0.24 6.52
N PHE A 54 1.15 -0.88 5.92
CA PHE A 54 0.52 -2.18 6.11
C PHE A 54 0.49 -2.61 7.58
N SER A 55 1.59 -2.41 8.33
CA SER A 55 1.62 -2.71 9.77
C SER A 55 0.67 -1.84 10.60
N ARG A 56 0.34 -0.61 10.14
CA ARG A 56 -0.68 0.25 10.77
C ARG A 56 -2.10 -0.13 10.38
N CYS A 57 -2.30 -0.86 9.29
CA CYS A 57 -3.61 -1.25 8.77
C CYS A 57 -4.20 -2.50 9.46
N HIS A 58 -3.88 -2.70 10.75
CA HIS A 58 -4.38 -3.79 11.58
C HIS A 58 -5.75 -3.43 12.18
N PRO A 59 -6.74 -4.36 12.24
CA PRO A 59 -8.08 -4.10 12.78
C PRO A 59 -8.12 -3.51 14.20
N PHE A 60 -7.14 -3.80 15.07
CA PHE A 60 -7.07 -3.19 16.41
C PHE A 60 -6.41 -1.80 16.44
N HIS A 61 -5.90 -1.29 15.32
CA HIS A 61 -5.49 0.11 15.24
C HIS A 61 -6.74 0.96 14.97
N LEU A 62 -7.41 1.40 16.05
CA LEU A 62 -8.36 2.53 16.03
C LEU A 62 -7.55 3.80 15.73
N GLY A 63 -7.16 3.99 14.48
CA GLY A 63 -6.52 5.22 14.04
C GLY A 63 -7.58 6.31 13.91
N GLU A 64 -7.63 7.19 14.90
CA GLU A 64 -8.19 8.53 14.76
C GLU A 64 -7.51 9.25 13.57
N HIS A 65 -8.33 9.87 12.73
CA HIS A 65 -8.06 11.16 12.08
C HIS A 65 -7.21 11.33 10.82
N ASP A 66 -6.80 10.31 10.06
CA ASP A 66 -6.18 10.58 8.73
C ASP A 66 -6.72 9.66 7.64
N PHE A 67 -7.91 9.99 7.10
CA PHE A 67 -8.50 9.31 5.95
C PHE A 67 -7.69 9.49 4.66
N TYR A 68 -6.77 10.47 4.63
CA TYR A 68 -5.94 10.82 3.47
C TYR A 68 -4.47 10.93 3.84
N ASP A 69 -3.66 9.94 3.45
CA ASP A 69 -2.20 9.92 3.65
C ASP A 69 -1.55 9.82 2.26
N PRO A 70 -1.15 10.95 1.65
CA PRO A 70 -0.47 10.94 0.37
C PRO A 70 0.97 10.46 0.54
N VAL A 71 1.54 9.87 -0.51
CA VAL A 71 2.96 9.52 -0.50
C VAL A 71 3.79 10.82 -0.39
N PRO A 72 4.61 11.00 0.66
CA PRO A 72 5.39 12.22 0.86
C PRO A 72 6.26 12.52 -0.35
#